data_AF-A0A8K0EUJ4-F1
#
_entry.id   AF-A0A8K0EUJ4-F1
#
_cell.length_a   1.000
_cell.length_b   1.000
_cell.length_c   1.000
_cell.angle_alpha   90.00
_cell.angle_beta   90.00
_cell.angle_gamma   90.00
#
_symmetry.space_group_name_H-M   'P 1'
#
loop_
_entity.id
_entity.type
_entity.pdbx_description
1 polymer ?
#
loop_
_entity_poly.entity_id
_entity_poly.type
_entity_poly.pdbx_seq_one_letter_code
_entity_poly.pdbx_strand_id
1 'polypeptide(L)'
;MINSVDVTCVPAVTMALVKDVMACAPSGVLWLASLLLLSAWTHACPHPCKCAGTTVDCSELDLGTIPDDIPRNTTELFLCGNKLTSIPSGGFSGLANLTVLYLDRNQITNEGLPRNAFQGLRSLKELHLTSNSLTAVPLGQLKAVRRELVFLDLSENSILQIPTGAFSSLRRLRELKLRKTGLQQVLPESFSGMDR
;
A
#
# COMPACT_ATOMS: atom_id res chain seq x y z
N MET A 1 17.61 -2.87 23.10
CA MET A 1 17.08 -4.02 22.35
C MET A 1 15.57 -3.84 22.27
N ILE A 2 15.08 -3.23 21.21
CA ILE A 2 13.63 -3.10 20.97
C ILE A 2 13.36 -3.98 19.77
N ASN A 3 12.59 -5.04 20.00
CA ASN A 3 12.25 -6.05 19.02
C ASN A 3 11.54 -5.40 17.84
N SER A 4 12.16 -5.49 16.67
CA SER A 4 11.51 -5.29 15.39
C SER A 4 10.44 -6.37 15.29
N VAL A 5 9.17 -6.00 15.47
CA VAL A 5 8.07 -6.86 15.07
C VAL A 5 8.14 -6.86 13.55
N ASP A 6 8.72 -7.92 13.01
CA ASP A 6 8.71 -8.20 11.59
C ASP A 6 7.24 -8.46 11.22
N VAL A 7 6.49 -7.39 10.92
CA VAL A 7 5.21 -7.48 10.20
C VAL A 7 5.56 -7.80 8.76
N THR A 8 6.13 -8.99 8.58
CA THR A 8 6.12 -9.73 7.32
C THR A 8 4.66 -9.84 6.90
N CYS A 9 4.39 -9.95 5.60
CA CYS A 9 3.05 -10.14 5.07
C CYS A 9 2.46 -11.46 5.62
N VAL A 10 2.00 -11.45 6.86
CA VAL A 10 1.19 -12.49 7.44
C VAL A 10 -0.22 -12.08 7.04
N PRO A 11 -0.94 -12.89 6.24
CA PRO A 11 -2.37 -12.66 6.09
C PRO A 11 -2.96 -12.52 7.48
N ALA A 12 -3.95 -11.65 7.68
CA ALA A 12 -4.62 -11.49 8.97
C ALA A 12 -5.28 -12.81 9.39
N VAL A 13 -4.50 -13.75 9.93
CA VAL A 13 -4.95 -15.00 10.54
C VAL A 13 -4.93 -14.75 12.03
N THR A 14 -5.99 -14.11 12.51
CA THR A 14 -6.40 -14.25 13.91
C THR A 14 -7.79 -14.87 13.93
N MET A 15 -7.92 -15.88 14.79
CA MET A 15 -9.09 -16.73 14.92
C MET A 15 -10.38 -15.94 15.10
N ALA A 16 -11.30 -16.05 14.14
CA ALA A 16 -12.73 -15.94 14.40
C ALA A 16 -13.33 -17.34 14.26
N LEU A 17 -13.44 -18.04 15.39
CA LEU A 17 -14.29 -19.21 15.53
C LEU A 17 -15.76 -18.75 15.42
N VAL A 18 -16.39 -19.16 14.32
CA VAL A 18 -17.82 -19.50 14.13
C VAL A 18 -18.87 -18.38 14.27
N LYS A 19 -19.75 -18.37 13.24
CA LYS A 19 -21.07 -17.71 13.07
C LYS A 19 -20.94 -16.29 12.45
N ASP A 20 -21.30 -16.05 11.20
CA ASP A 20 -22.59 -16.39 10.59
C ASP A 20 -22.51 -16.71 9.10
N VAL A 21 -23.32 -17.71 8.78
CA VAL A 21 -23.85 -18.03 7.46
C VAL A 21 -24.79 -16.90 7.05
N MET A 22 -24.59 -16.29 5.89
CA MET A 22 -25.69 -15.67 5.13
C MET A 22 -25.45 -15.81 3.63
N ALA A 23 -25.13 -17.02 3.19
CA ALA A 23 -25.48 -17.48 1.86
C ALA A 23 -26.90 -18.06 1.95
N CYS A 24 -27.92 -17.22 1.72
CA CYS A 24 -29.26 -17.67 1.35
C CYS A 24 -30.11 -16.47 0.90
N ALA A 25 -30.24 -16.26 -0.41
CA ALA A 25 -31.39 -15.58 -0.97
C ALA A 25 -32.46 -16.64 -1.26
N PRO A 26 -33.66 -16.61 -0.62
CA PRO A 26 -34.77 -17.42 -1.06
C PRO A 26 -35.54 -16.68 -2.16
N SER A 27 -35.89 -17.43 -3.19
CA SER A 27 -36.80 -17.03 -4.25
C SER A 27 -38.13 -16.51 -3.69
N GLY A 28 -38.47 -15.27 -4.06
CA GLY A 28 -39.83 -14.75 -4.13
C GLY A 28 -40.59 -14.53 -2.82
N VAL A 29 -40.55 -13.32 -2.26
CA VAL A 29 -41.72 -12.69 -1.62
C VAL A 29 -41.64 -11.16 -1.80
N LEU A 30 -42.67 -10.58 -2.40
CA LEU A 30 -42.91 -9.13 -2.49
C LEU A 30 -43.22 -8.56 -1.10
N TRP A 31 -42.46 -7.57 -0.64
CA TRP A 31 -42.80 -6.75 0.51
C TRP A 31 -42.68 -5.26 0.14
N LEU A 32 -43.82 -4.57 0.10
CA LEU A 32 -43.91 -3.12 0.14
C LEU A 32 -43.81 -2.69 1.61
N ALA A 33 -42.73 -1.99 1.98
CA ALA A 33 -42.69 -1.20 3.21
C ALA A 33 -41.72 -0.02 3.04
N SER A 34 -42.29 1.17 2.98
CA SER A 34 -41.60 2.44 3.13
C SER A 34 -41.13 2.57 4.57
N LEU A 35 -39.82 2.49 4.80
CA LEU A 35 -39.16 3.03 5.99
C LEU A 35 -37.86 3.69 5.55
N LEU A 36 -37.65 4.93 6.02
CA LEU A 36 -36.37 5.63 5.96
C LEU A 36 -35.29 4.75 6.60
N LEU A 37 -34.59 3.99 5.79
CA LEU A 37 -33.30 3.43 6.13
C LEU A 37 -32.28 4.32 5.44
N LEU A 38 -31.47 5.01 6.25
CA LEU A 38 -30.17 5.51 5.82
C LEU A 38 -29.56 4.39 4.98
N SER A 39 -29.48 4.57 3.66
CA SER A 39 -28.64 3.74 2.85
C SER A 39 -27.22 4.07 3.28
N ALA A 40 -26.79 3.42 4.36
CA ALA A 40 -25.39 3.23 4.66
C ALA A 40 -24.84 2.66 3.36
N TRP A 41 -24.15 3.53 2.60
CA TRP A 41 -23.41 3.10 1.43
C TRP A 41 -22.42 2.07 1.95
N THR A 42 -22.78 0.80 1.83
CA THR A 42 -21.83 -0.30 1.90
C THR A 42 -20.91 -0.06 0.73
N HIS A 43 -19.79 0.63 0.96
CA HIS A 43 -18.76 0.78 -0.03
C HIS A 43 -18.35 -0.64 -0.39
N ALA A 44 -18.76 -1.08 -1.58
CA ALA A 44 -18.63 -2.47 -1.96
C ALA A 44 -17.14 -2.83 -1.90
N CYS A 45 -16.84 -3.95 -1.24
CA CYS A 45 -15.48 -4.45 -1.22
C CYS A 45 -15.09 -4.86 -2.66
N PRO A 46 -13.91 -4.47 -3.18
CA PRO A 46 -13.51 -4.86 -4.52
C PRO A 46 -13.42 -6.38 -4.60
N HIS A 47 -14.04 -7.01 -5.60
CA HIS A 47 -13.81 -8.42 -5.87
C HIS A 47 -12.50 -8.58 -6.65
N PRO A 48 -11.59 -9.54 -6.33
CA PRO A 48 -11.71 -10.64 -5.36
C PRO A 48 -11.10 -10.37 -3.96
N CYS A 49 -10.97 -9.11 -3.56
CA CYS A 49 -10.40 -8.72 -2.27
C CYS A 49 -11.34 -9.00 -1.08
N LYS A 50 -10.76 -8.96 0.12
CA LYS A 50 -11.46 -9.09 1.39
C LYS A 50 -11.37 -7.77 2.15
N CYS A 51 -12.47 -7.35 2.76
CA CYS A 51 -12.51 -6.10 3.52
C CYS A 51 -12.96 -6.37 4.95
N ALA A 52 -12.26 -5.76 5.91
CA ALA A 52 -12.59 -5.81 7.32
C ALA A 52 -12.44 -4.39 7.92
N GLY A 53 -13.56 -3.76 8.30
CA GLY A 53 -13.54 -2.37 8.72
C GLY A 53 -13.05 -1.43 7.59
N THR A 54 -11.93 -0.73 7.83
CA THR A 54 -11.27 0.14 6.85
C THR A 54 -10.02 -0.50 6.23
N THR A 55 -9.80 -1.79 6.46
CA THR A 55 -8.70 -2.55 5.88
C THR A 55 -9.19 -3.31 4.64
N VAL A 56 -8.41 -3.22 3.56
CA VAL A 56 -8.66 -3.92 2.29
C VAL A 56 -7.46 -4.83 2.00
N ASP A 57 -7.72 -6.13 1.94
CA ASP A 57 -6.73 -7.15 1.64
C ASP A 57 -6.96 -7.78 0.26
N CYS A 58 -6.05 -7.49 -0.65
CA CYS A 58 -6.00 -7.97 -2.02
C CYS A 58 -4.72 -8.80 -2.26
N SER A 59 -4.13 -9.38 -1.23
CA SER A 59 -2.84 -10.08 -1.33
C SER A 59 -2.97 -11.47 -1.95
N GLU A 60 -1.96 -11.89 -2.72
CA GLU A 60 -1.84 -13.25 -3.28
C GLU A 60 -3.02 -13.65 -4.20
N LEU A 61 -3.57 -12.68 -4.94
CA LEU A 61 -4.70 -12.85 -5.85
C LEU A 61 -4.27 -12.83 -7.34
N ASP A 62 -2.97 -13.00 -7.60
CA ASP A 62 -2.39 -12.95 -8.94
C ASP A 62 -2.72 -11.67 -9.74
N LEU A 63 -2.95 -10.55 -9.04
CA LEU A 63 -3.40 -9.31 -9.66
C LEU A 63 -2.31 -8.72 -10.58
N GLY A 64 -2.68 -8.42 -11.82
CA GLY A 64 -1.82 -7.68 -12.76
C GLY A 64 -1.98 -6.15 -12.70
N THR A 65 -3.07 -5.67 -12.09
CA THR A 65 -3.36 -4.26 -11.86
C THR A 65 -4.05 -4.05 -10.52
N ILE A 66 -4.02 -2.83 -10.02
CA ILE A 66 -4.73 -2.41 -8.82
C ILE A 66 -6.24 -2.38 -9.13
N PRO A 67 -7.12 -2.89 -8.24
CA PRO A 67 -8.57 -2.78 -8.41
C PRO A 67 -9.06 -1.32 -8.39
N ASP A 68 -9.99 -0.96 -9.28
CA ASP A 68 -10.48 0.43 -9.42
C ASP A 68 -11.42 0.88 -8.28
N ASP A 69 -12.09 -0.06 -7.62
CA ASP A 69 -13.20 0.22 -6.69
C ASP A 69 -12.80 0.19 -5.20
N ILE A 70 -11.54 0.53 -4.87
CA ILE A 70 -11.08 0.54 -3.48
C ILE A 70 -11.87 1.59 -2.65
N PRO A 71 -12.51 1.20 -1.52
CA PRO A 71 -13.27 2.12 -0.68
C PRO A 71 -12.46 3.34 -0.24
N ARG A 72 -13.02 4.55 -0.38
CA ARG A 72 -12.33 5.82 -0.08
C ARG A 72 -11.96 6.00 1.40
N ASN A 73 -12.64 5.28 2.29
CA ASN A 73 -12.36 5.26 3.73
C ASN A 73 -11.25 4.27 4.12
N THR A 74 -10.62 3.59 3.15
CA THR A 74 -9.52 2.64 3.42
C THR A 74 -8.37 3.31 4.14
N THR A 75 -7.91 2.69 5.24
CA THR A 75 -6.75 3.12 6.04
C THR A 75 -5.54 2.23 5.81
N GLU A 76 -5.76 0.97 5.48
CA GLU A 76 -4.72 -0.03 5.24
C GLU A 76 -5.05 -0.82 3.98
N LEU A 77 -4.09 -0.89 3.06
CA LEU A 77 -4.24 -1.60 1.78
C LEU A 77 -3.10 -2.59 1.61
N PHE A 78 -3.47 -3.86 1.49
CA PHE A 78 -2.55 -4.96 1.27
C PHE A 78 -2.66 -5.45 -0.18
N LEU A 79 -1.57 -5.32 -0.94
CA LEU A 79 -1.44 -5.78 -2.32
C LEU A 79 -0.23 -6.71 -2.49
N CYS A 80 0.18 -7.38 -1.41
CA CYS A 80 1.39 -8.20 -1.37
C CYS A 80 1.27 -9.44 -2.26
N GLY A 81 2.39 -9.91 -2.82
CA GLY A 81 2.43 -11.21 -3.50
C GLY A 81 1.58 -11.28 -4.77
N ASN A 82 1.46 -10.16 -5.49
CA ASN A 82 0.74 -10.09 -6.75
C ASN A 82 1.72 -10.01 -7.94
N LYS A 83 1.19 -9.77 -9.15
CA LYS A 83 1.95 -9.66 -10.40
C LYS A 83 1.94 -8.22 -10.93
N LEU A 84 1.89 -7.24 -10.02
CA LEU A 84 1.85 -5.83 -10.40
C LEU A 84 3.20 -5.43 -11.00
N THR A 85 3.19 -4.99 -12.26
CA THR A 85 4.38 -4.45 -12.93
C THR A 85 4.38 -2.92 -12.94
N SER A 86 3.22 -2.31 -12.76
CA SER A 86 3.03 -0.86 -12.76
C SER A 86 1.89 -0.44 -11.84
N ILE A 87 1.89 0.84 -11.50
CA ILE A 87 0.80 1.52 -10.80
C ILE A 87 0.14 2.45 -11.81
N PRO A 88 -1.16 2.30 -12.12
CA PRO A 88 -1.83 3.18 -13.06
C PRO A 88 -1.77 4.63 -12.59
N SER A 89 -1.86 5.56 -13.54
CA SER A 89 -1.87 6.99 -13.27
C SER A 89 -3.00 7.34 -12.29
N GLY A 90 -2.65 7.75 -11.07
CA GLY A 90 -3.64 8.01 -10.03
C GLY A 90 -4.34 6.75 -9.49
N GLY A 91 -3.70 5.58 -9.54
CA GLY A 91 -4.28 4.31 -9.06
C GLY A 91 -4.68 4.29 -7.57
N PHE A 92 -4.19 5.24 -6.78
CA PHE A 92 -4.62 5.44 -5.39
C PHE A 92 -5.34 6.78 -5.16
N SER A 93 -5.81 7.42 -6.24
CA SER A 93 -6.46 8.71 -6.16
C SER A 93 -7.73 8.62 -5.30
N GLY A 94 -7.87 9.52 -4.34
CA GLY A 94 -9.02 9.56 -3.44
C GLY A 94 -8.88 8.71 -2.17
N LEU A 95 -7.82 7.90 -2.03
CA LEU A 95 -7.50 7.18 -0.79
C LEU A 95 -6.77 8.09 0.22
N ALA A 96 -7.39 9.23 0.55
CA ALA A 96 -6.76 10.27 1.38
C ALA A 96 -6.53 9.84 2.84
N ASN A 97 -7.27 8.82 3.30
CA ASN A 97 -7.17 8.27 4.66
C ASN A 97 -6.17 7.11 4.76
N LEU A 98 -5.59 6.66 3.64
CA LEU A 98 -4.65 5.54 3.64
C LEU A 98 -3.39 5.91 4.40
N THR A 99 -3.08 5.15 5.43
CA THR A 99 -1.90 5.32 6.30
C THR A 99 -0.83 4.30 6.03
N VAL A 100 -1.21 3.08 5.62
CA VAL A 100 -0.28 1.98 5.35
C VAL A 100 -0.59 1.37 3.99
N LEU A 101 0.45 1.23 3.16
CA LEU A 101 0.37 0.61 1.84
C LEU A 101 1.45 -0.45 1.69
N TYR A 102 1.02 -1.69 1.51
CA TYR A 102 1.90 -2.82 1.23
C TYR A 102 1.85 -3.21 -0.25
N LEU A 103 2.99 -3.10 -0.93
CA LEU A 103 3.20 -3.50 -2.33
C LEU A 103 4.32 -4.54 -2.45
N ASP A 104 4.66 -5.22 -1.36
CA ASP A 104 5.75 -6.18 -1.32
C ASP A 104 5.53 -7.37 -2.24
N ARG A 105 6.61 -8.00 -2.68
CA ARG A 105 6.57 -9.19 -3.56
C ARG A 105 5.69 -8.95 -4.80
N ASN A 106 6.00 -7.88 -5.52
CA ASN A 106 5.44 -7.56 -6.83
C ASN A 106 6.58 -7.45 -7.85
N GLN A 107 6.30 -6.95 -9.05
CA GLN A 107 7.26 -6.82 -10.15
C GLN A 107 7.39 -5.36 -10.59
N ILE A 108 7.16 -4.42 -9.67
CA ILE A 108 7.11 -2.98 -9.98
C ILE A 108 8.50 -2.48 -10.37
N THR A 109 8.59 -1.81 -11.51
CA THR A 109 9.81 -1.17 -12.01
C THR A 109 9.72 0.35 -11.90
N ASN A 110 10.85 1.05 -12.09
CA ASN A 110 10.85 2.51 -12.16
C ASN A 110 9.98 3.07 -13.30
N GLU A 111 9.91 2.36 -14.43
CA GLU A 111 9.06 2.74 -15.59
C GLU A 111 7.57 2.51 -15.31
N GLY A 112 7.25 1.48 -14.52
CA GLY A 112 5.89 1.20 -14.05
C GLY A 112 5.38 2.18 -12.98
N LEU A 113 6.18 3.16 -12.56
CA LEU A 113 5.80 4.16 -11.57
C LEU A 113 5.67 5.55 -12.20
N PRO A 114 4.48 5.95 -12.70
CA PRO A 114 4.28 7.32 -13.19
C PRO A 114 4.45 8.33 -12.05
N ARG A 115 4.78 9.59 -12.38
CA ARG A 115 5.08 10.65 -11.37
C ARG A 115 3.97 10.84 -10.33
N ASN A 116 2.73 10.55 -10.70
CA ASN A 116 1.54 10.67 -9.87
C ASN A 116 1.05 9.33 -9.30
N ALA A 117 1.85 8.27 -9.32
CA ALA A 117 1.48 6.95 -8.79
C ALA A 117 0.90 7.03 -7.37
N PHE A 118 1.55 7.80 -6.48
CA PHE A 118 1.13 8.00 -5.08
C PHE A 118 0.35 9.30 -4.85
N GLN A 119 -0.18 9.92 -5.91
CA GLN A 119 -0.96 11.14 -5.77
C GLN A 119 -2.27 10.86 -5.04
N GLY A 120 -2.60 11.70 -4.04
CA GLY A 120 -3.84 11.57 -3.25
C GLY A 120 -3.64 10.88 -1.90
N LEU A 121 -2.52 10.17 -1.70
CA LEU A 121 -2.15 9.50 -0.46
C LEU A 121 -1.66 10.48 0.63
N ARG A 122 -2.54 11.40 1.03
CA ARG A 122 -2.19 12.55 1.90
C ARG A 122 -1.82 12.17 3.32
N SER A 123 -2.28 11.02 3.80
CA SER A 123 -2.06 10.54 5.17
C SER A 123 -1.09 9.36 5.25
N LEU A 124 -0.42 9.01 4.15
CA LEU A 124 0.41 7.81 4.08
C LEU A 124 1.65 7.96 4.96
N LYS A 125 1.78 7.05 5.93
CA LYS A 125 2.89 7.00 6.89
C LYS A 125 3.86 5.89 6.56
N GLU A 126 3.38 4.78 6.02
CA GLU A 126 4.20 3.60 5.75
C GLU A 126 4.01 3.14 4.31
N LEU A 127 5.12 2.98 3.61
CA LEU A 127 5.16 2.46 2.25
C LEU A 127 6.15 1.29 2.19
N HIS A 128 5.63 0.12 1.88
CA HIS A 128 6.39 -1.12 1.77
C HIS A 128 6.48 -1.52 0.30
N LEU A 129 7.70 -1.54 -0.25
CA LEU A 129 8.03 -1.87 -1.65
C LEU A 129 9.06 -3.01 -1.72
N THR A 130 9.11 -3.86 -0.70
CA THR A 130 10.10 -4.93 -0.58
C THR A 130 9.94 -5.96 -1.70
N SER A 131 11.05 -6.53 -2.17
CA SER A 131 11.04 -7.59 -3.20
C SER A 131 10.27 -7.16 -4.46
N ASN A 132 10.68 -6.02 -5.03
CA ASN A 132 10.22 -5.51 -6.33
C ASN A 132 11.42 -5.39 -7.29
N SER A 133 11.18 -4.81 -8.47
CA SER A 133 12.18 -4.70 -9.55
C SER A 133 12.69 -3.26 -9.73
N LEU A 134 12.77 -2.48 -8.66
CA LEU A 134 13.27 -1.10 -8.72
C LEU A 134 14.79 -1.07 -8.89
N THR A 135 15.29 -0.30 -9.86
CA THR A 135 16.72 -0.08 -10.11
C THR A 135 17.22 1.26 -9.58
N ALA A 136 16.30 2.16 -9.23
CA ALA A 136 16.57 3.45 -8.59
C ALA A 136 15.48 3.81 -7.57
N VAL A 137 15.79 4.71 -6.64
CA VAL A 137 14.80 5.27 -5.70
C VAL A 137 13.78 6.13 -6.46
N PRO A 138 12.45 5.94 -6.31
CA PRO A 138 11.42 6.69 -7.04
C PRO A 138 11.17 8.09 -6.45
N LEU A 139 12.21 8.94 -6.46
CA LEU A 139 12.22 10.26 -5.81
C LEU A 139 11.10 11.18 -6.29
N GLY A 140 10.74 11.12 -7.58
CA GLY A 140 9.68 11.94 -8.16
C GLY A 140 8.32 11.60 -7.55
N GLN A 141 8.04 10.31 -7.36
CA GLN A 141 6.79 9.78 -6.86
C GLN A 141 6.67 9.98 -5.35
N LEU A 142 7.77 9.80 -4.61
CA LEU A 142 7.83 10.00 -3.16
C LEU A 142 7.54 11.45 -2.74
N LYS A 143 7.68 12.43 -3.65
CA LYS A 143 7.26 13.83 -3.38
C LYS A 143 5.78 13.96 -3.03
N ALA A 144 4.92 13.06 -3.52
CA ALA A 144 3.49 13.09 -3.23
C ALA A 144 3.17 12.81 -1.75
N VAL A 145 4.01 11.99 -1.09
CA VAL A 145 3.82 11.51 0.29
C VAL A 145 4.81 12.14 1.29
N ARG A 146 5.63 13.09 0.82
CA ARG A 146 6.75 13.69 1.57
C ARG A 146 6.43 14.34 2.92
N ARG A 147 5.16 14.64 3.17
CA ARG A 147 4.71 15.33 4.39
C ARG A 147 4.45 14.37 5.54
N GLU A 148 4.01 13.15 5.25
CA GLU A 148 3.54 12.21 6.28
C GLU A 148 4.36 10.92 6.33
N LEU A 149 5.11 10.58 5.28
CA LEU A 149 5.86 9.32 5.24
C LEU A 149 6.89 9.23 6.37
N VAL A 150 6.75 8.20 7.21
CA VAL A 150 7.59 7.90 8.38
C VAL A 150 8.47 6.67 8.14
N PHE A 151 7.95 5.69 7.40
CA PHE A 151 8.61 4.43 7.13
C PHE A 151 8.61 4.15 5.61
N LEU A 152 9.78 3.77 5.09
CA LEU A 152 9.95 3.34 3.70
C LEU A 152 10.81 2.10 3.64
N ASP A 153 10.27 1.00 3.12
CA ASP A 153 11.04 -0.21 2.82
C ASP A 153 11.25 -0.37 1.32
N LEU A 154 12.52 -0.36 0.90
CA LEU A 154 12.98 -0.60 -0.47
C LEU A 154 13.89 -1.84 -0.53
N SER A 155 13.87 -2.68 0.50
CA SER A 155 14.72 -3.87 0.58
C SER A 155 14.42 -4.84 -0.56
N GLU A 156 15.39 -5.68 -0.91
CA GLU A 156 15.25 -6.71 -1.93
C GLU A 156 14.84 -6.17 -3.31
N ASN A 157 15.27 -4.94 -3.63
CA ASN A 157 15.20 -4.36 -4.97
C ASN A 157 16.59 -4.33 -5.62
N SER A 158 16.68 -4.00 -6.90
CA SER A 158 17.95 -3.90 -7.65
C SER A 158 18.52 -2.48 -7.67
N ILE A 159 18.32 -1.69 -6.60
CA ILE A 159 18.76 -0.28 -6.54
C ILE A 159 20.29 -0.20 -6.55
N LEU A 160 20.85 0.44 -7.56
CA LEU A 160 22.31 0.49 -7.78
C LEU A 160 23.00 1.67 -7.10
N GLN A 161 22.29 2.78 -6.93
CA GLN A 161 22.83 4.01 -6.36
C GLN A 161 21.73 4.85 -5.69
N ILE A 162 22.13 5.68 -4.73
CA ILE A 162 21.27 6.66 -4.06
C ILE A 162 21.87 8.05 -4.30
N PRO A 163 21.17 8.94 -5.03
CA PRO A 163 21.63 10.32 -5.23
C PRO A 163 21.82 11.07 -3.91
N THR A 164 22.72 12.05 -3.90
CA THR A 164 22.92 12.98 -2.78
C THR A 164 21.60 13.62 -2.35
N GLY A 165 21.31 13.58 -1.05
CA GLY A 165 20.09 14.16 -0.48
C GLY A 165 18.79 13.57 -1.03
N ALA A 166 18.80 12.32 -1.52
CA ALA A 166 17.65 11.61 -2.07
C ALA A 166 16.41 11.75 -1.18
N PHE A 167 16.58 11.59 0.14
CA PHE A 167 15.49 11.57 1.10
C PHE A 167 15.27 12.91 1.82
N SER A 168 16.03 13.95 1.50
CA SER A 168 15.98 15.28 2.15
C SER A 168 14.58 15.94 2.14
N SER A 169 13.75 15.57 1.17
CA SER A 169 12.37 16.09 1.07
C SER A 169 11.37 15.40 1.98
N LEU A 170 11.68 14.19 2.48
CA LEU A 170 10.82 13.34 3.29
C LEU A 170 10.99 13.68 4.78
N ARG A 171 10.39 14.80 5.20
CA ARG A 171 10.68 15.47 6.47
C ARG A 171 10.31 14.69 7.73
N ARG A 172 9.49 13.64 7.60
CA ARG A 172 9.05 12.80 8.73
C ARG A 172 9.63 11.39 8.66
N LEU A 173 10.45 11.08 7.66
CA LEU A 173 11.00 9.75 7.47
C LEU A 173 11.97 9.45 8.62
N ARG A 174 11.64 8.42 9.41
CA ARG A 174 12.42 7.98 10.57
C ARG A 174 13.11 6.65 10.32
N GLU A 175 12.52 5.81 9.49
CA GLU A 175 13.05 4.50 9.18
C GLU A 175 13.06 4.27 7.68
N LEU A 176 14.23 3.87 7.19
CA LEU A 176 14.49 3.52 5.80
C LEU A 176 15.20 2.19 5.76
N LYS A 177 14.62 1.23 5.05
CA LYS A 177 15.22 -0.09 4.86
C LYS A 177 15.68 -0.26 3.41
N LEU A 178 16.95 -0.64 3.27
CA LEU A 178 17.65 -0.83 2.00
C LEU A 178 18.43 -2.16 2.02
N ARG A 179 17.90 -3.17 2.71
CA ARG A 179 18.58 -4.46 2.84
C ARG A 179 18.60 -5.17 1.50
N LYS A 180 19.69 -5.88 1.19
CA LYS A 180 19.82 -6.70 -0.03
C LYS A 180 19.47 -5.93 -1.32
N THR A 181 19.88 -4.67 -1.39
CA THR A 181 19.84 -3.89 -2.64
C THR A 181 21.12 -4.09 -3.46
N GLY A 182 21.13 -3.70 -4.73
CA GLY A 182 22.31 -3.70 -5.61
C GLY A 182 23.35 -2.60 -5.35
N LEU A 183 23.29 -1.93 -4.19
CA LEU A 183 24.16 -0.81 -3.84
C LEU A 183 25.61 -1.28 -3.72
N GLN A 184 26.48 -0.76 -4.58
CA GLN A 184 27.92 -1.02 -4.50
C GLN A 184 28.60 -0.15 -3.44
N GLN A 185 28.08 1.06 -3.23
CA GLN A 185 28.57 2.00 -2.24
C GLN A 185 27.42 2.79 -1.63
N VAL A 186 27.54 3.05 -0.33
CA VAL A 186 26.63 3.90 0.44
C VAL A 186 27.41 5.17 0.80
N LEU A 187 27.06 6.28 0.14
CA LEU A 187 27.73 7.56 0.37
C LEU A 187 27.03 8.32 1.52
N PRO A 188 27.76 8.90 2.49
CA PRO A 188 27.14 9.64 3.60
C PRO A 188 26.19 10.77 3.14
N GLU A 189 26.56 11.48 2.07
CA GLU A 189 25.79 12.56 1.49
C GLU A 189 24.47 12.11 0.85
N SER A 190 24.31 10.82 0.52
CA SER A 190 23.04 10.25 0.05
C SER A 190 21.92 10.40 1.10
N PHE A 191 22.27 10.45 2.39
CA PHE A 191 21.33 10.57 3.52
C PHE A 191 21.32 11.96 4.16
N SER A 192 21.97 12.93 3.52
CA SER A 192 21.90 14.34 3.92
C SER A 192 20.44 14.79 4.08
N GLY A 193 20.14 15.41 5.23
CA GLY A 193 18.80 15.92 5.56
C GLY A 193 17.86 14.92 6.25
N MET A 194 18.31 13.69 6.53
CA MET A 194 17.58 12.72 7.38
C MET A 194 17.96 12.80 8.88
N ASP A 195 18.91 13.67 9.23
CA ASP A 195 19.49 13.86 10.56
C ASP A 195 18.69 14.80 11.49
N ARG A 196 17.42 15.08 11.16
CA ARG A 196 16.55 16.04 11.86
C ARG A 196 15.29 15.40 12.42
#